data_AF-A0ABD3Q5F7-F1
#
_entry.id   AF-A0ABD3Q5F7-F1
#
_cell.length_a   1.000
_cell.length_b   1.000
_cell.length_c   1.000
_cell.angle_alpha   90.00
_cell.angle_beta   90.00
_cell.angle_gamma   90.00
#
_symmetry.space_group_name_H-M   'P 1'
#
loop_
_entity.id
_entity.type
_entity.pdbx_description
1 polymer ?
#
loop_
_entity_poly.entity_id
_entity_poly.type
_entity_poly.pdbx_seq_one_letter_code
_entity_poly.pdbx_strand_id
1 'polypeptide(L)'
;MTDVSMTSEIEHPSNQDSADLSQLPLEYQLHEVDLTDPNMDPLEYTFRRFVPLPKVYFWETADESNEYHQNLPYRVKLWHNTIYYLGVCLQKAESVGGVVASILGLNSGEFDYVTSTMTAEQWSQSRRNMEQRREESRVHQEEREERERIERSEEEVVSDVGLSSKNVL
;
A
#
# COMPACT_ATOMS: atom_id res chain seq x y z
N MET A 1 -26.73 32.66 -24.98
CA MET A 1 -25.71 32.31 -23.99
C MET A 1 -26.45 31.68 -22.83
N THR A 2 -26.45 30.36 -22.77
CA THR A 2 -27.09 29.55 -21.74
C THR A 2 -26.00 28.86 -20.96
N ASP A 3 -25.75 29.34 -19.74
CA ASP A 3 -24.90 28.68 -18.76
C ASP A 3 -25.58 27.38 -18.32
N VAL A 4 -24.99 26.26 -18.70
CA VAL A 4 -25.37 24.93 -18.22
C VAL A 4 -24.52 24.67 -16.98
N SER A 5 -25.04 25.06 -15.82
CA SER A 5 -24.48 24.69 -14.52
C SER A 5 -24.73 23.19 -14.30
N MET A 6 -23.74 22.35 -14.59
CA MET A 6 -23.71 20.94 -14.18
C MET A 6 -23.25 20.85 -12.72
N THR A 7 -24.17 21.09 -11.79
CA THR A 7 -24.01 20.67 -10.40
C THR A 7 -24.42 19.20 -10.32
N SER A 8 -23.47 18.28 -10.57
CA SER A 8 -23.65 16.88 -10.21
C SER A 8 -23.59 16.76 -8.69
N GLU A 9 -24.75 16.90 -8.04
CA GLU A 9 -24.93 16.47 -6.66
C GLU A 9 -24.75 14.95 -6.65
N ILE A 10 -23.56 14.52 -6.27
CA ILE A 10 -23.28 13.13 -5.96
C ILE A 10 -23.92 12.91 -4.60
N GLU A 11 -25.12 12.33 -4.58
CA GLU A 11 -25.78 11.90 -3.35
C GLU A 11 -24.87 10.88 -2.66
N HIS A 12 -24.25 11.28 -1.56
CA HIS A 12 -23.54 10.37 -0.67
C HIS A 12 -24.58 9.46 0.00
N PRO A 13 -24.51 8.13 -0.19
CA PRO A 13 -25.44 7.21 0.44
C PRO A 13 -25.40 7.39 1.96
N SER A 14 -26.59 7.55 2.54
CA SER A 14 -26.77 7.84 3.97
C SER A 14 -26.27 6.70 4.85
N ASN A 15 -25.63 7.09 5.95
CA ASN A 15 -24.83 6.35 6.93
C ASN A 15 -25.54 5.20 7.72
N GLN A 16 -26.63 4.60 7.20
CA GLN A 16 -27.44 3.58 7.91
C GLN A 16 -27.06 2.12 7.60
N ASP A 17 -26.22 1.85 6.60
CA ASP A 17 -25.80 0.48 6.22
C ASP A 17 -24.47 0.02 6.86
N SER A 18 -23.90 0.81 7.78
CA SER A 18 -22.59 0.55 8.41
C SER A 18 -22.55 -0.71 9.30
N ALA A 19 -23.71 -1.25 9.70
CA ALA A 19 -23.78 -2.42 10.58
C ALA A 19 -23.37 -3.73 9.89
N ASP A 20 -23.57 -3.87 8.57
CA ASP A 20 -23.35 -5.16 7.86
C ASP A 20 -21.96 -5.28 7.22
N LEU A 21 -21.25 -4.16 7.01
CA LEU A 21 -19.91 -4.16 6.39
C LEU A 21 -18.81 -4.77 7.28
N SER A 22 -19.06 -4.87 8.59
CA SER A 22 -18.13 -5.48 9.54
C SER A 22 -18.02 -7.01 9.42
N GLN A 23 -18.98 -7.66 8.75
CA GLN A 23 -18.97 -9.10 8.51
C GLN A 23 -18.26 -9.49 7.20
N LEU A 24 -17.93 -8.51 6.34
CA LEU A 24 -17.23 -8.79 5.10
C LEU A 24 -15.74 -9.03 5.37
N PRO A 25 -15.10 -9.95 4.60
CA PRO A 25 -13.65 -10.13 4.65
C PRO A 25 -12.91 -8.81 4.47
N LEU A 26 -11.77 -8.68 5.14
CA LEU A 26 -11.03 -7.42 5.30
C LEU A 26 -10.66 -6.77 3.95
N GLU A 27 -10.47 -7.58 2.92
CA GLU A 27 -10.15 -7.17 1.55
C GLU A 27 -11.28 -6.41 0.86
N TYR A 28 -12.52 -6.67 1.26
CA TYR A 28 -13.71 -6.01 0.73
C TYR A 28 -14.13 -4.79 1.55
N GLN A 29 -13.49 -4.57 2.70
CA GLN A 29 -13.71 -3.37 3.49
C GLN A 29 -12.95 -2.21 2.85
N LEU A 30 -13.63 -1.09 2.63
CA LEU A 30 -13.04 0.12 2.07
C LEU A 30 -12.49 1.01 3.18
N HIS A 31 -11.42 1.74 2.87
CA HIS A 31 -10.92 2.77 3.77
C HIS A 31 -11.75 4.04 3.61
N GLU A 32 -12.39 4.47 4.69
CA GLU A 32 -13.13 5.73 4.71
C GLU A 32 -12.14 6.89 4.78
N VAL A 33 -12.15 7.71 3.73
CA VAL A 33 -11.29 8.89 3.64
C VAL A 33 -12.14 10.13 3.82
N ASP A 34 -11.73 10.99 4.74
CA ASP A 34 -12.30 12.32 4.89
C ASP A 34 -11.86 13.22 3.73
N LEU A 35 -12.75 13.39 2.74
CA LEU A 35 -12.52 14.27 1.59
C LEU A 35 -12.56 15.76 1.95
N THR A 36 -12.89 16.11 3.20
CA THR A 36 -12.94 17.50 3.68
C THR A 36 -11.66 17.95 4.38
N ASP A 37 -10.65 17.09 4.48
CA ASP A 37 -9.35 17.46 5.06
C ASP A 37 -8.67 18.60 4.25
N PRO A 38 -8.46 19.79 4.85
CA PRO A 38 -7.84 20.91 4.16
C PRO A 38 -6.39 20.66 3.74
N ASN A 39 -5.73 19.64 4.29
CA ASN A 39 -4.34 19.30 3.96
C ASN A 39 -4.22 18.17 2.92
N MET A 40 -5.32 17.67 2.36
CA MET A 40 -5.28 16.61 1.34
C MET A 40 -4.66 17.11 0.03
N ASP A 41 -3.76 16.32 -0.55
CA ASP A 41 -3.16 16.65 -1.85
C ASP A 41 -4.27 16.67 -2.92
N PRO A 42 -4.35 17.70 -3.79
CA PRO A 42 -5.31 17.75 -4.89
C PRO A 42 -5.30 16.49 -5.78
N LEU A 43 -4.12 15.87 -6.00
CA LEU A 43 -4.01 14.65 -6.77
C LEU A 43 -4.63 13.47 -6.01
N GLU A 44 -4.34 13.35 -4.72
CA GLU A 44 -4.92 12.34 -3.84
C GLU A 44 -6.45 12.48 -3.77
N TYR A 45 -6.96 13.71 -3.65
CA TYR A 45 -8.39 14.01 -3.69
C TYR A 45 -9.04 13.49 -4.98
N THR A 46 -8.45 13.78 -6.15
CA THR A 46 -9.02 13.31 -7.43
C THR A 46 -9.03 11.79 -7.49
N PHE A 47 -7.95 11.13 -7.09
CA PHE A 47 -7.90 9.67 -7.08
C PHE A 47 -8.93 9.06 -6.14
N ARG A 48 -8.99 9.53 -4.89
CA ARG A 48 -9.87 8.99 -3.86
C ARG A 48 -11.36 9.24 -4.13
N ARG A 49 -11.68 10.27 -4.91
CA ARG A 49 -13.05 10.52 -5.37
C ARG A 49 -13.55 9.48 -6.38
N PHE A 50 -12.67 8.90 -7.19
CA PHE A 50 -13.06 7.98 -8.27
C PHE A 50 -12.70 6.52 -8.00
N VAL A 51 -11.64 6.27 -7.23
CA VAL A 51 -11.11 4.93 -6.98
C VAL A 51 -11.21 4.65 -5.48
N PRO A 52 -12.17 3.83 -5.04
CA PRO A 52 -12.23 3.42 -3.64
C PRO A 52 -11.00 2.57 -3.31
N LEU A 53 -10.32 2.92 -2.21
CA LEU A 53 -9.15 2.19 -1.74
C LEU A 53 -9.61 1.08 -0.79
N PRO A 54 -9.30 -0.19 -1.06
CA PRO A 54 -9.52 -1.26 -0.09
C PRO A 54 -8.61 -1.04 1.13
N LYS A 55 -9.05 -1.47 2.31
CA LYS A 55 -8.25 -1.40 3.55
C LYS A 55 -6.99 -2.25 3.43
N VAL A 56 -7.12 -3.42 2.81
CA VAL A 56 -6.01 -4.35 2.62
C VAL A 56 -6.03 -4.85 1.19
N TYR A 57 -4.85 -4.92 0.58
CA TYR A 57 -4.73 -5.42 -0.77
C TYR A 57 -4.95 -6.94 -0.77
N PHE A 58 -5.79 -7.44 -1.69
CA PHE A 58 -6.16 -8.85 -1.74
C PHE A 58 -4.97 -9.82 -1.67
N TRP A 59 -3.85 -9.49 -2.32
CA TRP A 59 -2.67 -10.36 -2.35
C TRP A 59 -1.80 -10.29 -1.09
N GLU A 60 -2.06 -9.36 -0.18
CA GLU A 60 -1.39 -9.30 1.13
C GLU A 60 -2.02 -10.26 2.13
N THR A 61 -3.32 -10.57 1.97
CA THR A 61 -4.08 -11.50 2.82
C THR A 61 -4.40 -12.83 2.14
N ALA A 62 -4.00 -12.97 0.87
CA ALA A 62 -4.17 -14.20 0.11
C ALA A 62 -3.14 -15.26 0.51
N ASP A 63 -3.25 -15.76 1.74
CA ASP A 63 -2.49 -16.90 2.21
C ASP A 63 -2.94 -18.20 1.56
N GLU A 64 -2.05 -19.19 1.50
CA GLU A 64 -2.35 -20.53 0.96
C GLU A 64 -3.46 -21.25 1.75
N SER A 65 -3.68 -20.84 2.99
CA SER A 65 -4.74 -21.33 3.88
C SER A 65 -6.13 -20.75 3.58
N ASN A 66 -6.21 -19.65 2.81
CA ASN A 66 -7.46 -18.96 2.54
C ASN A 66 -8.26 -19.67 1.43
N GLU A 67 -9.52 -20.01 1.72
CA GLU A 67 -10.42 -20.71 0.79
C GLU A 67 -10.58 -19.94 -0.54
N TYR A 68 -10.61 -18.60 -0.49
CA TYR A 68 -10.68 -17.77 -1.69
C TYR A 68 -9.42 -17.87 -2.55
N HIS A 69 -8.25 -17.96 -1.92
CA HIS A 69 -6.99 -18.17 -2.65
C HIS A 69 -6.96 -19.54 -3.30
N GLN A 70 -7.45 -20.60 -2.64
CA GLN A 70 -7.49 -21.95 -3.20
C GLN A 70 -8.45 -22.04 -4.40
N ASN A 71 -9.55 -21.31 -4.36
CA ASN A 71 -10.57 -21.30 -5.42
C ASN A 71 -10.22 -20.42 -6.64
N LEU A 72 -9.13 -19.64 -6.58
CA LEU A 72 -8.70 -18.79 -7.69
C LEU A 72 -8.20 -19.61 -8.89
N PRO A 73 -8.67 -19.32 -10.12
CA PRO A 73 -8.16 -19.99 -11.31
C PRO A 73 -6.65 -19.82 -11.46
N TYR A 74 -5.93 -20.92 -11.75
CA TYR A 74 -4.47 -20.92 -11.92
C TYR A 74 -3.96 -19.87 -12.92
N ARG A 75 -4.75 -19.51 -13.93
CA ARG A 75 -4.41 -18.45 -14.90
C ARG A 75 -4.20 -17.09 -14.24
N VAL A 76 -5.04 -16.75 -13.26
CA VAL A 76 -4.96 -15.48 -12.54
C VAL A 76 -3.72 -15.46 -11.65
N LYS A 77 -3.44 -16.56 -10.95
CA LYS A 77 -2.23 -16.72 -10.13
C LYS A 77 -0.96 -16.59 -10.98
N LEU A 78 -0.92 -17.28 -12.12
CA LEU A 78 0.21 -17.21 -13.03
C LEU A 78 0.44 -15.79 -13.55
N TRP A 79 -0.62 -15.09 -13.96
CA TRP A 79 -0.52 -13.71 -14.43
C TRP A 79 0.04 -12.77 -13.35
N HIS A 80 -0.43 -12.86 -12.10
CA HIS A 80 0.11 -12.05 -11.01
C HIS A 80 1.58 -12.36 -10.73
N ASN A 81 1.96 -13.64 -10.72
CA ASN A 81 3.36 -14.04 -10.58
C ASN A 81 4.22 -13.45 -11.71
N THR A 82 3.73 -13.46 -12.96
CA THR A 82 4.48 -12.86 -14.08
C THR A 82 4.68 -11.36 -13.93
N ILE A 83 3.65 -10.62 -13.49
CA ILE A 83 3.77 -9.18 -13.25
C ILE A 83 4.74 -8.90 -12.10
N TYR A 84 4.66 -9.66 -11.02
CA TYR A 84 5.57 -9.53 -9.89
C TYR A 84 7.03 -9.69 -10.33
N TYR A 85 7.35 -10.77 -11.05
CA TYR A 85 8.71 -10.99 -11.55
C TYR A 85 9.15 -9.91 -12.54
N LEU A 86 8.25 -9.44 -13.41
CA LEU A 86 8.56 -8.35 -14.34
C LEU A 86 8.91 -7.06 -13.59
N GLY A 87 8.15 -6.73 -12.53
CA GLY A 87 8.43 -5.58 -11.66
C GLY A 87 9.79 -5.70 -10.98
N VAL A 88 10.12 -6.88 -10.42
CA VAL A 88 11.43 -7.15 -9.81
C VAL A 88 12.56 -7.03 -10.84
N CYS A 89 12.36 -7.54 -12.07
CA CYS A 89 13.31 -7.41 -13.16
C CYS A 89 13.52 -5.94 -13.56
N LEU A 90 12.45 -5.15 -13.65
CA LEU A 90 12.50 -3.71 -13.93
C LEU A 90 13.28 -2.96 -12.86
N GLN A 91 12.99 -3.18 -11.57
CA GLN A 91 13.73 -2.54 -10.47
C GLN A 91 15.24 -2.86 -10.52
N LYS A 92 15.60 -4.11 -10.84
CA LYS A 92 17.00 -4.50 -11.02
C LYS A 92 17.61 -3.84 -12.26
N ALA A 93 16.87 -3.77 -13.36
CA ALA A 93 17.33 -3.10 -14.58
C ALA A 93 17.53 -1.60 -14.35
N GLU A 94 16.64 -0.93 -13.61
CA GLU A 94 16.78 0.46 -13.20
C GLU A 94 17.99 0.67 -12.30
N SER A 95 18.21 -0.22 -11.33
CA SER A 95 19.39 -0.16 -10.46
C SER A 95 20.69 -0.27 -11.25
N VAL A 96 20.74 -1.19 -12.21
CA VAL A 96 21.90 -1.35 -13.12
C VAL A 96 22.02 -0.16 -14.07
N GLY A 97 20.90 0.32 -14.61
CA GLY A 97 20.82 1.48 -15.49
C GLY A 97 21.27 2.76 -14.80
N GLY A 98 20.93 2.96 -13.54
CA GLY A 98 21.39 4.10 -12.73
C GLY A 98 22.90 4.11 -12.52
N VAL A 99 23.51 2.93 -12.32
CA VAL A 99 24.98 2.81 -12.24
C VAL A 99 25.62 3.15 -13.58
N VAL A 100 25.12 2.58 -14.68
CA VAL A 100 25.67 2.83 -16.03
C VAL A 100 25.48 4.30 -16.44
N ALA A 101 24.31 4.89 -16.18
CA ALA A 101 24.00 6.29 -16.47
C ALA A 101 24.85 7.26 -15.64
N SER A 102 25.13 6.92 -14.37
CA SER A 102 26.02 7.71 -13.52
C SER A 102 27.47 7.64 -13.98
N ILE A 103 27.95 6.47 -14.42
CA ILE A 103 29.30 6.30 -14.98
C ILE A 103 29.46 7.06 -16.30
N LEU A 104 28.44 7.03 -17.16
CA LEU A 104 28.46 7.70 -18.46
C LEU A 104 28.18 9.22 -18.37
N GLY A 105 27.89 9.75 -17.18
CA GLY A 105 27.57 11.17 -17.00
C GLY A 105 26.25 11.60 -17.66
N LEU A 106 25.40 10.65 -18.05
CA LEU A 106 24.08 10.90 -18.62
C LEU A 106 23.04 11.23 -17.53
N ASN A 107 23.45 11.20 -16.26
CA ASN A 107 22.59 11.45 -15.11
C ASN A 107 22.40 12.94 -14.76
N SER A 108 22.66 13.87 -15.68
CA SER A 108 21.99 15.18 -15.66
C SER A 108 20.53 14.94 -16.02
N GLY A 109 19.79 14.37 -15.08
CA GLY A 109 18.43 13.88 -15.30
C GLY A 109 17.51 15.02 -15.70
N GLU A 110 16.40 14.69 -16.35
CA GLU A 110 15.38 15.67 -16.76
C GLU A 110 14.90 16.56 -15.60
N PHE A 111 15.10 16.15 -14.35
CA PHE A 111 14.76 16.88 -13.14
C PHE A 111 15.88 17.76 -12.56
N ASP A 112 17.03 17.88 -13.22
CA ASP A 112 18.17 18.65 -12.67
C ASP A 112 17.83 20.15 -12.55
N TYR A 113 16.86 20.64 -13.33
CA TYR A 113 16.35 22.00 -13.16
C TYR A 113 15.61 22.17 -11.82
N VAL A 114 14.93 21.14 -11.32
CA VAL A 114 14.20 21.18 -10.03
C VAL A 114 15.19 21.28 -8.88
N THR A 115 16.21 20.42 -8.89
CA THR A 115 17.27 20.39 -7.87
C THR A 115 18.14 21.65 -7.88
N SER A 116 18.37 22.24 -9.07
CA SER A 116 19.16 23.46 -9.22
C SER A 116 18.54 24.71 -8.59
N THR A 117 17.21 24.74 -8.45
CA THR A 117 16.47 25.88 -7.85
C THR A 117 16.23 25.74 -6.34
N MET A 118 16.47 24.57 -5.76
CA MET A 118 16.26 24.34 -4.33
C MET A 118 17.33 25.04 -3.49
N THR A 119 16.89 25.81 -2.49
CA THR A 119 17.81 26.43 -1.53
C THR A 119 18.40 25.37 -0.58
N ALA A 120 19.53 25.69 0.04
CA ALA A 120 20.19 24.78 0.99
C ALA A 120 19.27 24.40 2.18
N GLU A 121 18.40 25.32 2.60
CA GLU A 121 17.43 25.11 3.67
C GLU A 121 16.38 24.07 3.27
N GLN A 122 15.80 24.21 2.07
CA GLN A 122 14.84 23.26 1.50
C GLN A 122 15.45 21.87 1.33
N TRP A 123 16.72 21.80 0.91
CA TRP A 123 17.47 20.54 0.85
C TRP A 123 17.62 19.89 2.22
N SER A 124 17.92 20.67 3.26
CA SER A 124 18.04 20.14 4.63
C SER A 124 16.69 19.61 5.13
N GLN A 125 15.60 20.31 4.84
CA GLN A 125 14.25 19.93 5.25
C GLN A 125 13.79 18.67 4.51
N SER A 126 14.05 18.60 3.20
CA SER A 126 13.75 17.41 2.41
C SER A 126 14.51 16.18 2.91
N ARG A 127 15.79 16.33 3.30
CA ARG A 127 16.56 15.22 3.89
C ARG A 127 15.98 14.78 5.22
N ARG A 128 15.63 15.72 6.11
CA ARG A 128 14.98 15.40 7.40
C ARG A 128 13.66 14.67 7.20
N ASN A 129 12.81 15.11 6.28
CA ASN A 129 11.55 14.44 5.99
C ASN A 129 11.76 13.04 5.42
N MET A 130 12.76 12.86 4.55
CA MET A 130 13.11 11.56 4.00
C MET A 130 13.67 10.61 5.07
N GLU A 131 14.54 11.11 5.94
CA GLU A 131 15.06 10.36 7.10
C GLU A 131 13.93 9.97 8.06
N GLN A 132 13.01 10.88 8.35
CA GLN A 132 11.86 10.61 9.20
C GLN A 132 10.97 9.50 8.62
N ARG A 133 10.60 9.60 7.34
CA ARG A 133 9.80 8.55 6.67
C ARG A 133 10.52 7.20 6.64
N ARG A 134 11.85 7.22 6.48
CA ARG A 134 12.66 6.00 6.47
C ARG A 134 12.71 5.35 7.85
N GLU A 135 12.82 6.16 8.90
CA GLU A 135 12.76 5.68 10.29
C GLU A 135 11.37 5.12 10.62
N GLU A 136 10.31 5.85 10.28
CA GLU A 136 8.91 5.38 10.45
C GLU A 136 8.68 4.05 9.73
N SER A 137 9.16 3.92 8.49
CA SER A 137 9.07 2.67 7.73
C SER A 137 9.86 1.53 8.38
N ARG A 138 11.02 1.83 8.97
CA ARG A 138 11.85 0.84 9.67
C ARG A 138 11.20 0.38 10.97
N VAL A 139 10.70 1.32 11.78
CA VAL A 139 9.98 1.01 13.02
C VAL A 139 8.76 0.13 12.72
N HIS A 140 7.97 0.50 11.71
CA HIS A 140 6.80 -0.31 11.31
C HIS A 140 7.21 -1.71 10.81
N GLN A 141 8.36 -1.84 10.17
CA GLN A 141 8.87 -3.14 9.74
C GLN A 141 9.34 -3.99 10.94
N GLU A 142 10.06 -3.37 11.89
CA GLU A 142 10.50 -4.02 13.13
C GLU A 142 9.31 -4.47 14.00
N GLU A 143 8.29 -3.63 14.16
CA GLU A 143 7.05 -3.98 14.87
C GLU A 143 6.32 -5.16 14.22
N ARG A 144 6.31 -5.21 12.88
CA ARG A 144 5.72 -6.33 12.15
C ARG A 144 6.51 -7.62 12.36
N GLU A 145 7.83 -7.58 12.28
CA GLU A 145 8.70 -8.74 12.51
C GLU A 145 8.62 -9.24 13.97
N GLU A 146 8.53 -8.34 14.94
CA GLU A 146 8.34 -8.69 16.35
C GLU A 146 6.99 -9.37 16.58
N ARG A 147 5.91 -8.85 15.98
CA ARG A 147 4.58 -9.46 16.05
C ARG A 147 4.57 -10.87 15.47
N GLU A 148 5.16 -11.05 14.29
CA GLU A 148 5.28 -12.37 13.65
C GLU A 148 6.14 -13.35 14.49
N ARG A 149 7.14 -12.84 15.22
CA ARG A 149 7.98 -13.64 16.11
C ARG A 149 7.23 -14.09 17.36
N ILE A 150 6.44 -13.20 17.97
CA ILE A 150 5.61 -13.52 19.14
C ILE A 150 4.59 -14.60 18.76
N GLU A 151 3.85 -14.41 17.66
CA GLU A 151 2.85 -15.35 17.17
C GLU A 151 3.45 -16.74 16.93
N ARG A 152 4.62 -16.83 16.27
CA ARG A 152 5.33 -18.10 16.07
C ARG A 152 5.74 -18.77 17.40
N SER A 153 6.15 -17.99 18.41
CA SER A 153 6.52 -18.54 19.71
C SER A 153 5.32 -19.04 20.50
N GLU A 154 4.15 -18.41 20.36
CA GLU A 154 2.91 -18.87 20.97
C GLU A 154 2.44 -20.18 20.34
N GLU A 155 2.53 -20.32 19.02
CA GLU A 155 2.23 -21.57 18.30
C GLU A 155 3.12 -22.74 18.76
N GLU A 156 4.42 -22.49 18.96
CA GLU A 156 5.37 -23.51 19.45
C GLU A 156 5.03 -23.96 20.88
N VAL A 157 4.71 -23.03 21.78
CA VAL A 157 4.29 -23.33 23.15
C VAL A 157 2.99 -24.13 23.18
N VAL A 158 1.99 -23.78 22.36
CA VAL A 158 0.73 -24.52 22.27
C VAL A 158 0.96 -25.95 21.78
N SER A 159 1.85 -26.14 20.80
CA SER A 159 2.24 -27.45 20.29
C SER A 159 2.90 -28.32 21.39
N ASP A 160 3.83 -27.76 22.17
CA ASP A 160 4.57 -28.50 23.19
C ASP A 160 3.73 -28.95 24.40
N VAL A 161 2.69 -28.19 24.76
CA VAL A 161 1.79 -28.55 25.87
C VAL A 161 0.83 -29.70 25.48
N GLY A 162 0.81 -30.13 24.21
CA GLY A 162 -0.03 -31.23 23.74
C GLY A 162 -1.54 -30.90 23.77
N LEU A 163 -1.88 -29.62 23.94
CA LEU A 163 -3.24 -29.13 23.81
C LEU A 163 -3.55 -29.03 22.32
N SER A 164 -4.11 -30.10 21.77
CA SER A 164 -4.68 -30.07 20.42
C SER A 164 -5.69 -28.92 20.35
N SER A 165 -5.43 -27.92 19.49
CA SER A 165 -6.28 -26.73 19.28
C SER A 165 -7.74 -27.05 18.92
N LYS A 166 -8.08 -28.33 18.70
CA LYS A 166 -9.45 -28.80 18.45
C LYS A 166 -10.31 -28.97 19.70
N ASN A 167 -9.75 -28.88 20.92
CA ASN A 167 -10.50 -29.10 22.17
C ASN A 167 -10.82 -27.82 22.96
N VAL A 168 -10.54 -26.63 22.41
CA VAL A 168 -10.87 -25.33 23.03
C VAL A 168 -11.93 -24.63 22.17
N LEU A 169 -13.11 -25.25 22.11
CA LEU A 169 -14.36 -24.66 21.62
C LEU A 169 -15.48 -25.06 22.57
#